data_AF-A0A085UKV7-F1
#
_entry.id   AF-A0A085UKV7-F1
#
_cell.length_a   1.000
_cell.length_b   1.000
_cell.length_c   1.000
_cell.angle_alpha   90.00
_cell.angle_beta   90.00
_cell.angle_gamma   90.00
#
_symmetry.space_group_name_H-M   'P 1'
#
loop_
_entity.id
_entity.type
_entity.pdbx_description
1 polymer ?
#
loop_
_entity_poly.entity_id
_entity_poly.type
_entity_poly.pdbx_seq_one_letter_code
_entity_poly.pdbx_strand_id
1 'polypeptide(L)'
;MADGTTLEDGVWVTRSTEPLANGEFALRVSVPVVTASRVDTYGDPTSANIQLGKNYVGLPIGFGVVSITGDAKPLSASAAAIKAAVDAVPIIHSKAENAYISTYTQKYLNTLSATDSVQVQTITPITDAFAPVDRLSIGSTSYHDAQVIDASLMAVGSTVLSYAQFIIVLGTASVDMAINNHFVIGDDASQVFGDASRGGTVYAGGGNDTLISGLGFARIDTLFHGGKGYDVLDVGSGRIEQHAGYVLVTGGHQITMKLINVEQIKLIDQIIEITATTAQKAIATLYQNILGRQADLDGFGYWDNQVKAGQSLGQVAITMTRSTESGNTLFNGQTSHDLDTLYNVILHRATDPVGKAYWSAQIDQGHQTLEQVAQGFVTSNELVGAYLQQNQWDFLV
;
A
#
# COMPACT_ATOMS: atom_id res chain seq x y z
N MET A 1 -10.28 -20.45 -28.19
CA MET A 1 -11.48 -19.83 -28.81
C MET A 1 -11.03 -19.26 -30.14
N ALA A 2 -11.84 -19.34 -31.20
CA ALA A 2 -11.45 -18.72 -32.47
C ALA A 2 -11.48 -17.20 -32.33
N ASP A 3 -10.45 -16.50 -32.82
CA ASP A 3 -10.42 -15.05 -32.87
C ASP A 3 -11.66 -14.54 -33.65
N GLY A 4 -12.33 -13.53 -33.12
CA GLY A 4 -13.59 -13.08 -33.71
C GLY A 4 -14.16 -11.84 -33.05
N THR A 5 -15.01 -11.14 -33.80
CA THR A 5 -15.79 -10.01 -33.29
C THR A 5 -17.26 -10.34 -33.36
N THR A 6 -17.95 -10.17 -32.23
CA THR A 6 -19.38 -10.50 -32.05
C THR A 6 -20.11 -9.29 -31.48
N LEU A 7 -21.40 -9.15 -31.82
CA LEU A 7 -22.26 -8.16 -31.18
C LEU A 7 -22.87 -8.82 -29.94
N GLU A 8 -22.51 -8.32 -28.77
CA GLU A 8 -22.97 -8.81 -27.47
C GLU A 8 -23.55 -7.65 -26.70
N ASP A 9 -24.80 -7.81 -26.28
CA ASP A 9 -25.50 -6.80 -25.48
C ASP A 9 -25.38 -5.36 -26.03
N GLY A 10 -25.56 -5.23 -27.35
CA GLY A 10 -25.51 -3.95 -28.05
C GLY A 10 -24.12 -3.37 -28.31
N VAL A 11 -23.04 -4.09 -28.00
CA VAL A 11 -21.65 -3.64 -28.19
C VAL A 11 -20.81 -4.66 -28.94
N TRP A 12 -19.85 -4.17 -29.74
CA TRP A 12 -18.93 -5.05 -30.47
C TRP A 12 -17.82 -5.53 -29.53
N VAL A 13 -17.69 -6.85 -29.40
CA VAL A 13 -16.69 -7.48 -28.55
C VAL A 13 -15.72 -8.26 -29.43
N THR A 14 -14.44 -7.92 -29.36
CA THR A 14 -13.38 -8.64 -30.05
C THR A 14 -12.68 -9.57 -29.06
N ARG A 15 -12.57 -10.85 -29.41
CA ARG A 15 -11.80 -11.84 -28.65
C ARG A 15 -10.63 -12.34 -29.48
N SER A 16 -9.46 -12.42 -28.86
CA SER A 16 -8.26 -12.96 -29.49
C SER A 16 -7.38 -13.70 -28.48
N THR A 17 -6.39 -14.41 -28.98
CA THR A 17 -5.33 -14.99 -28.16
C THR A 17 -4.13 -14.04 -28.07
N GLU A 18 -3.66 -13.74 -26.86
CA GLU A 18 -2.52 -12.84 -26.59
C GLU A 18 -1.33 -13.64 -26.06
N PRO A 19 -0.13 -13.55 -26.67
CA PRO A 19 1.07 -14.16 -26.10
C PRO A 19 1.51 -13.37 -24.86
N LEU A 20 1.76 -14.08 -23.77
CA LEU A 20 2.30 -13.52 -22.53
C LEU A 20 3.84 -13.57 -22.55
N ALA A 21 4.47 -12.67 -21.77
CA ALA A 21 5.93 -12.60 -21.68
C ALA A 21 6.59 -13.89 -21.15
N ASN A 22 5.82 -14.73 -20.45
CA ASN A 22 6.26 -16.03 -19.94
C ASN A 22 6.18 -17.17 -20.99
N GLY A 23 5.79 -16.87 -22.24
CA GLY A 23 5.65 -17.84 -23.34
C GLY A 23 4.31 -18.57 -23.36
N GLU A 24 3.40 -18.26 -22.45
CA GLU A 24 2.03 -18.78 -22.44
C GLU A 24 1.09 -17.90 -23.27
N PHE A 25 -0.17 -18.29 -23.36
CA PHE A 25 -1.21 -17.53 -24.05
C PHE A 25 -2.34 -17.17 -23.08
N ALA A 26 -2.94 -16.00 -23.29
CA ALA A 26 -4.09 -15.51 -22.56
C ALA A 26 -5.26 -15.21 -23.49
N LEU A 27 -6.47 -15.22 -22.94
CA LEU A 27 -7.64 -14.67 -23.63
C LEU A 27 -7.60 -13.15 -23.53
N ARG A 28 -7.55 -12.48 -24.67
CA ARG A 28 -7.77 -11.04 -24.77
C ARG A 28 -9.20 -10.75 -25.19
N VAL A 29 -9.87 -9.89 -24.43
CA VAL A 29 -11.20 -9.36 -24.77
C VAL A 29 -11.10 -7.85 -24.87
N SER A 30 -11.62 -7.27 -25.95
CA SER A 30 -11.66 -5.83 -26.14
C SER A 30 -13.07 -5.37 -26.45
N VAL A 31 -13.52 -4.39 -25.68
CA VAL A 31 -14.80 -3.73 -25.84
C VAL A 31 -14.52 -2.23 -25.96
N PRO A 32 -14.92 -1.57 -27.04
CA PRO A 32 -14.80 -0.12 -27.16
C PRO A 32 -15.69 0.57 -26.12
N VAL A 33 -15.49 1.88 -25.95
CA VAL A 33 -16.34 2.68 -25.06
C VAL A 33 -17.81 2.55 -25.46
N VAL A 34 -18.64 2.13 -24.51
CA VAL A 34 -20.08 2.00 -24.66
C VAL A 34 -20.70 3.38 -24.84
N THR A 35 -21.51 3.54 -25.89
CA THR A 35 -22.13 4.81 -26.25
C THR A 35 -23.62 4.81 -25.88
N ALA A 36 -24.21 6.00 -25.77
CA ALA A 36 -25.64 6.16 -25.52
C ALA A 36 -26.54 5.59 -26.65
N SER A 37 -25.98 5.32 -27.84
CA SER A 37 -26.67 4.64 -28.93
C SER A 37 -26.73 3.12 -28.78
N ARG A 38 -26.18 2.56 -27.69
CA ARG A 38 -26.32 1.12 -27.39
C ARG A 38 -27.79 0.74 -27.33
N VAL A 39 -28.14 -0.37 -27.97
CA VAL A 39 -29.44 -1.01 -27.83
C VAL A 39 -29.22 -2.30 -27.05
N ASP A 40 -29.77 -2.34 -25.83
CA ASP A 40 -29.70 -3.51 -24.96
C ASP A 40 -30.33 -4.73 -25.64
N THR A 41 -29.68 -5.88 -25.50
CA THR A 41 -30.19 -7.14 -26.04
C THR A 41 -30.66 -8.05 -24.91
N TYR A 42 -30.12 -7.91 -23.69
CA TYR A 42 -30.47 -8.76 -22.55
C TYR A 42 -30.08 -8.14 -21.19
N GLY A 43 -31.07 -7.92 -20.32
CA GLY A 43 -30.83 -7.64 -18.90
C GLY A 43 -30.96 -6.17 -18.52
N ASP A 44 -29.87 -5.58 -18.02
CA ASP A 44 -29.84 -4.22 -17.50
C ASP A 44 -29.63 -3.21 -18.64
N PRO A 45 -30.63 -2.35 -18.96
CA PRO A 45 -30.51 -1.41 -20.06
C PRO A 45 -29.38 -0.38 -19.86
N THR A 46 -28.91 -0.20 -18.63
CA THR A 46 -27.89 0.80 -18.28
C THR A 46 -26.45 0.30 -18.41
N SER A 47 -26.24 -1.01 -18.57
CA SER A 47 -24.90 -1.62 -18.54
C SER A 47 -24.79 -2.81 -19.48
N ALA A 48 -23.78 -2.80 -20.36
CA ALA A 48 -23.50 -3.93 -21.24
C ALA A 48 -22.78 -5.05 -20.48
N ASN A 49 -23.34 -6.25 -20.49
CA ASN A 49 -22.82 -7.40 -19.74
C ASN A 49 -21.99 -8.32 -20.63
N ILE A 50 -20.66 -8.25 -20.52
CA ILE A 50 -19.74 -8.95 -21.42
C ILE A 50 -18.96 -10.05 -20.68
N GLN A 51 -18.89 -11.24 -21.28
CA GLN A 51 -18.12 -12.34 -20.74
C GLN A 51 -16.62 -12.18 -21.05
N LEU A 52 -15.79 -12.24 -20.01
CA LEU A 52 -14.33 -12.11 -20.02
C LEU A 52 -13.62 -13.45 -19.75
N GLY A 53 -14.17 -14.55 -20.28
CA GLY A 53 -13.76 -15.92 -19.93
C GLY A 53 -14.73 -16.53 -18.93
N LYS A 54 -14.27 -16.89 -17.73
CA LYS A 54 -15.18 -17.32 -16.66
C LYS A 54 -15.86 -16.15 -15.95
N ASN A 55 -15.22 -15.00 -15.97
CA ASN A 55 -15.67 -13.76 -15.35
C ASN A 55 -16.51 -12.90 -16.30
N TYR A 56 -17.13 -11.86 -15.76
CA TYR A 56 -17.98 -10.94 -16.52
C TYR A 56 -17.67 -9.50 -16.15
N VAL A 57 -17.94 -8.58 -17.06
CA VAL A 57 -17.87 -7.14 -16.83
C VAL A 57 -19.21 -6.51 -17.17
N GLY A 58 -19.69 -5.63 -16.29
CA GLY A 58 -20.76 -4.70 -16.58
C GLY A 58 -20.17 -3.36 -17.00
N LEU A 59 -20.51 -2.90 -18.20
CA LEU A 59 -20.01 -1.67 -18.80
C LEU A 59 -21.13 -0.65 -18.98
N PRO A 60 -21.27 0.33 -18.05
CA PRO A 60 -22.12 1.48 -18.27
C PRO A 60 -21.68 2.33 -19.46
N ILE A 61 -22.56 3.23 -19.91
CA ILE A 61 -22.22 4.23 -20.93
C ILE A 61 -20.99 5.04 -20.47
N GLY A 62 -20.01 5.22 -21.37
CA GLY A 62 -18.77 5.92 -21.11
C GLY A 62 -17.61 5.02 -20.69
N PHE A 63 -17.85 3.73 -20.43
CA PHE A 63 -16.79 2.74 -20.23
C PHE A 63 -16.58 1.84 -21.44
N GLY A 64 -15.33 1.53 -21.74
CA GLY A 64 -14.88 0.37 -22.49
C GLY A 64 -13.90 -0.43 -21.63
N VAL A 65 -13.39 -1.53 -22.16
CA VAL A 65 -12.41 -2.35 -21.44
C VAL A 65 -11.53 -3.16 -22.37
N VAL A 66 -10.28 -3.34 -21.96
CA VAL A 66 -9.45 -4.46 -22.42
C VAL A 66 -9.22 -5.39 -21.24
N SER A 67 -9.46 -6.68 -21.43
CA SER A 67 -9.18 -7.72 -20.45
C SER A 67 -8.18 -8.71 -21.01
N ILE A 68 -7.19 -9.10 -20.21
CA ILE A 68 -6.25 -10.18 -20.49
C ILE A 68 -6.37 -11.21 -19.36
N THR A 69 -6.86 -12.40 -19.68
CA THR A 69 -7.11 -13.47 -18.70
C THR A 69 -6.22 -14.68 -19.02
N GLY A 70 -5.29 -14.98 -18.13
CA GLY A 70 -4.45 -16.18 -18.21
C GLY A 70 -5.14 -17.42 -17.65
N ASP A 71 -4.55 -18.60 -17.90
CA ASP A 71 -4.97 -19.83 -17.24
C ASP A 71 -4.66 -19.79 -15.73
N ALA A 72 -5.49 -20.46 -14.93
CA ALA A 72 -5.25 -20.61 -13.49
C ALA A 72 -3.92 -21.33 -13.22
N LYS A 73 -3.13 -20.79 -12.30
CA LYS A 73 -1.81 -21.31 -11.94
C LYS A 73 -1.84 -21.95 -10.57
N PRO A 74 -1.12 -23.07 -10.35
CA PRO A 74 -0.89 -23.55 -8.99
C PRO A 74 -0.16 -22.48 -8.16
N LEU A 75 -0.28 -22.55 -6.84
CA LEU A 75 0.31 -21.56 -5.93
C LEU A 75 1.81 -21.34 -6.18
N SER A 76 2.56 -22.39 -6.52
CA SER A 76 4.00 -22.35 -6.84
C SER A 76 4.37 -21.47 -8.04
N ALA A 77 3.43 -21.18 -8.94
CA ALA A 77 3.62 -20.34 -10.13
C ALA A 77 2.81 -19.04 -10.08
N SER A 78 1.95 -18.87 -9.07
CA SER A 78 1.00 -17.74 -9.00
C SER A 78 1.71 -16.40 -8.83
N ALA A 79 2.75 -16.33 -7.99
CA ALA A 79 3.54 -15.10 -7.79
C ALA A 79 4.18 -14.60 -9.08
N ALA A 80 4.77 -15.51 -9.86
CA ALA A 80 5.39 -15.16 -11.14
C ALA A 80 4.37 -14.71 -12.19
N ALA A 81 3.19 -15.33 -12.22
CA ALA A 81 2.10 -14.93 -13.12
C ALA A 81 1.54 -13.55 -12.78
N ILE A 82 1.31 -13.25 -11.49
CA ILE A 82 0.86 -11.94 -11.02
C ILE A 82 1.91 -10.88 -11.36
N LYS A 83 3.19 -11.16 -11.08
CA LYS A 83 4.28 -10.23 -11.42
C LYS A 83 4.35 -9.95 -12.92
N ALA A 84 4.22 -10.97 -13.76
CA ALA A 84 4.23 -10.79 -15.21
C ALA A 84 3.04 -9.94 -15.71
N ALA A 85 1.88 -10.03 -15.06
CA ALA A 85 0.74 -9.17 -15.36
C ALA A 85 0.98 -7.72 -14.97
N VAL A 86 1.55 -7.47 -13.78
CA VAL A 86 1.93 -6.12 -13.33
C VAL A 86 3.00 -5.52 -14.25
N ASP A 87 4.06 -6.27 -14.57
CA ASP A 87 5.14 -5.81 -15.45
C ASP A 87 4.67 -5.50 -16.90
N ALA A 88 3.54 -6.07 -17.32
CA ALA A 88 2.97 -5.85 -18.65
C ALA A 88 2.13 -4.56 -18.74
N VAL A 89 1.74 -3.98 -17.61
CA VAL A 89 1.02 -2.70 -17.56
C VAL A 89 1.98 -1.57 -17.94
N PRO A 90 1.59 -0.63 -18.82
CA PRO A 90 2.49 0.41 -19.34
C PRO A 90 2.73 1.56 -18.34
N ILE A 91 2.96 1.23 -17.07
CA ILE A 91 3.30 2.15 -15.98
C ILE A 91 4.74 1.86 -15.55
N ILE A 92 5.53 2.91 -15.34
CA ILE A 92 6.93 2.77 -14.92
C ILE A 92 6.96 2.65 -13.39
N HIS A 93 7.13 1.44 -12.89
CA HIS A 93 7.26 1.20 -11.47
C HIS A 93 8.69 1.39 -10.96
N SER A 94 8.84 2.00 -9.79
CA SER A 94 10.14 2.09 -9.14
C SER A 94 10.63 0.71 -8.67
N LYS A 95 11.93 0.55 -8.40
CA LYS A 95 12.44 -0.70 -7.82
C LYS A 95 11.82 -0.98 -6.45
N ALA A 96 11.58 0.06 -5.66
CA ALA A 96 11.01 -0.05 -4.33
C ALA A 96 9.54 -0.49 -4.40
N GLU A 97 8.76 0.12 -5.28
CA GLU A 97 7.35 -0.21 -5.54
C GLU A 97 7.19 -1.65 -6.06
N ASN A 98 8.04 -2.09 -6.99
CA ASN A 98 8.05 -3.49 -7.44
C ASN A 98 8.30 -4.47 -6.28
N ALA A 99 9.21 -4.12 -5.35
CA ALA A 99 9.48 -4.93 -4.17
C ALA A 99 8.31 -4.90 -3.18
N TYR A 100 7.64 -3.76 -3.04
CA TYR A 100 6.42 -3.59 -2.24
C TYR A 100 5.30 -4.49 -2.75
N ILE A 101 4.93 -4.37 -4.04
CA ILE A 101 3.88 -5.18 -4.67
C ILE A 101 4.19 -6.67 -4.54
N SER A 102 5.45 -7.06 -4.77
CA SER A 102 5.89 -8.46 -4.65
C SER A 102 5.76 -8.98 -3.21
N THR A 103 6.14 -8.17 -2.22
CA THR A 103 6.05 -8.52 -0.78
C THR A 103 4.61 -8.78 -0.37
N TYR A 104 3.70 -7.85 -0.67
CA TYR A 104 2.30 -7.99 -0.27
C TYR A 104 1.54 -9.02 -1.12
N THR A 105 1.94 -9.22 -2.38
CA THR A 105 1.45 -10.36 -3.17
C THR A 105 1.82 -11.68 -2.49
N GLN A 106 3.06 -11.85 -2.06
CA GLN A 106 3.47 -13.07 -1.36
C GLN A 106 2.74 -13.23 -0.02
N LYS A 107 2.47 -12.12 0.69
CA LYS A 107 1.68 -12.12 1.92
C LYS A 107 0.27 -12.66 1.68
N TYR A 108 -0.41 -12.24 0.61
CA TYR A 108 -1.70 -12.81 0.21
C TYR A 108 -1.59 -14.29 -0.14
N LEU A 109 -0.63 -14.68 -0.99
CA LEU A 109 -0.48 -16.07 -1.45
C LEU A 109 -0.21 -17.04 -0.28
N ASN A 110 0.47 -16.59 0.77
CA ASN A 110 0.71 -17.38 1.98
C ASN A 110 -0.57 -17.66 2.80
N THR A 111 -1.68 -16.98 2.51
CA THR A 111 -2.99 -17.24 3.14
C THR A 111 -3.77 -18.35 2.45
N LEU A 112 -3.35 -18.77 1.24
CA LEU A 112 -4.03 -19.77 0.43
C LEU A 112 -3.55 -21.19 0.77
N SER A 113 -4.39 -22.18 0.51
CA SER A 113 -4.01 -23.60 0.59
C SER A 113 -3.03 -23.96 -0.52
N ALA A 114 -2.11 -24.87 -0.23
CA ALA A 114 -1.15 -25.37 -1.23
C ALA A 114 -1.82 -26.06 -2.45
N THR A 115 -3.09 -26.43 -2.34
CA THR A 115 -3.91 -27.00 -3.43
C THR A 115 -4.62 -25.95 -4.28
N ASP A 116 -4.62 -24.69 -3.85
CA ASP A 116 -5.35 -23.63 -4.53
C ASP A 116 -4.63 -23.23 -5.82
N SER A 117 -5.42 -22.73 -6.77
CA SER A 117 -4.92 -22.16 -8.01
C SER A 117 -5.43 -20.74 -8.18
N VAL A 118 -4.56 -19.82 -8.60
CA VAL A 118 -4.91 -18.42 -8.82
C VAL A 118 -5.03 -18.14 -10.32
N GLN A 119 -6.16 -17.59 -10.74
CA GLN A 119 -6.32 -17.06 -12.10
C GLN A 119 -6.00 -15.56 -12.08
N VAL A 120 -5.09 -15.13 -12.96
CA VAL A 120 -4.73 -13.72 -13.09
C VAL A 120 -5.52 -13.11 -14.25
N GLN A 121 -6.19 -12.01 -13.97
CA GLN A 121 -6.95 -11.22 -14.93
C GLN A 121 -6.51 -9.77 -14.85
N THR A 122 -5.88 -9.27 -15.91
CA THR A 122 -5.62 -7.84 -16.07
C THR A 122 -6.85 -7.19 -16.70
N ILE A 123 -7.30 -6.09 -16.12
CA ILE A 123 -8.42 -5.28 -16.59
C ILE A 123 -7.90 -3.87 -16.78
N THR A 124 -7.99 -3.36 -18.00
CA THR A 124 -7.71 -1.96 -18.34
C THR A 124 -9.05 -1.31 -18.68
N PRO A 125 -9.72 -0.66 -17.72
CA PRO A 125 -10.86 0.20 -18.00
C PRO A 125 -10.45 1.31 -18.97
N ILE A 126 -11.32 1.62 -19.91
CA ILE A 126 -11.12 2.71 -20.86
C ILE A 126 -12.30 3.65 -20.68
N THR A 127 -12.04 4.93 -20.51
CA THR A 127 -13.11 5.94 -20.55
C THR A 127 -12.84 6.94 -21.67
N ASP A 128 -13.83 7.78 -21.95
CA ASP A 128 -13.56 9.02 -22.67
C ASP A 128 -12.94 10.06 -21.72
N ALA A 129 -12.88 11.33 -22.14
CA ALA A 129 -12.30 12.41 -21.36
C ALA A 129 -13.09 12.75 -20.08
N PHE A 130 -14.32 12.26 -19.94
CA PHE A 130 -15.19 12.52 -18.81
C PHE A 130 -15.40 11.24 -18.01
N ALA A 131 -15.29 11.34 -16.68
CA ALA A 131 -15.60 10.22 -15.83
C ALA A 131 -17.09 9.85 -15.94
N PRO A 132 -17.43 8.58 -16.24
CA PRO A 132 -18.81 8.13 -16.17
C PRO A 132 -19.34 8.22 -14.73
N VAL A 133 -20.65 8.43 -14.59
CA VAL A 133 -21.32 8.56 -13.28
C VAL A 133 -21.49 7.20 -12.61
N ASP A 134 -21.87 6.19 -13.40
CA ASP A 134 -22.03 4.81 -12.93
C ASP A 134 -20.66 4.11 -12.81
N ARG A 135 -20.64 2.92 -12.21
CA ARG A 135 -19.41 2.16 -11.96
C ARG A 135 -19.27 1.02 -12.95
N LEU A 136 -18.08 0.85 -13.52
CA LEU A 136 -17.74 -0.39 -14.22
C LEU A 136 -17.71 -1.51 -13.19
N SER A 137 -18.42 -2.63 -13.42
CA SER A 137 -18.42 -3.75 -12.47
C SER A 137 -17.64 -4.94 -13.03
N ILE A 138 -16.81 -5.58 -12.20
CA ILE A 138 -16.03 -6.76 -12.58
C ILE A 138 -16.43 -7.91 -11.68
N GLY A 139 -17.26 -8.81 -12.21
CA GLY A 139 -17.68 -10.02 -11.51
C GLY A 139 -16.55 -11.06 -11.48
N SER A 140 -16.43 -11.75 -10.35
CA SER A 140 -15.59 -12.94 -10.21
C SER A 140 -16.48 -14.17 -9.98
N THR A 141 -16.11 -15.29 -10.60
CA THR A 141 -16.84 -16.56 -10.47
C THR A 141 -16.04 -17.64 -9.73
N SER A 142 -14.78 -17.35 -9.37
CA SER A 142 -13.87 -18.29 -8.70
C SER A 142 -13.37 -17.71 -7.38
N TYR A 143 -13.11 -18.58 -6.40
CA TYR A 143 -12.67 -18.18 -5.06
C TYR A 143 -11.26 -17.56 -4.99
N HIS A 144 -10.44 -17.67 -6.05
CA HIS A 144 -9.05 -17.18 -6.07
C HIS A 144 -8.70 -16.46 -7.37
N ASP A 145 -9.47 -15.43 -7.73
CA ASP A 145 -9.14 -14.53 -8.84
C ASP A 145 -8.24 -13.38 -8.35
N ALA A 146 -7.11 -13.20 -9.02
CA ALA A 146 -6.23 -12.05 -8.88
C ALA A 146 -6.55 -11.05 -9.99
N GLN A 147 -7.12 -9.90 -9.61
CA GLN A 147 -7.38 -8.81 -10.55
C GLN A 147 -6.26 -7.78 -10.51
N VAL A 148 -5.68 -7.49 -11.67
CA VAL A 148 -4.77 -6.35 -11.86
C VAL A 148 -5.55 -5.28 -12.61
N ILE A 149 -5.88 -4.19 -11.93
CA ILE A 149 -6.60 -3.04 -12.51
C ILE A 149 -5.56 -2.04 -12.99
N ASP A 150 -5.45 -1.94 -14.31
CA ASP A 150 -4.64 -0.94 -15.01
C ASP A 150 -5.50 0.29 -15.28
N ALA A 151 -5.35 1.32 -14.45
CA ALA A 151 -6.12 2.56 -14.56
C ALA A 151 -5.49 3.59 -15.51
N SER A 152 -4.46 3.22 -16.30
CA SER A 152 -3.74 4.15 -17.17
C SER A 152 -4.59 4.84 -18.23
N LEU A 153 -5.74 4.25 -18.58
CA LEU A 153 -6.69 4.76 -19.58
C LEU A 153 -8.03 5.20 -18.96
N MET A 154 -8.07 5.38 -17.64
CA MET A 154 -9.28 5.76 -16.91
C MET A 154 -9.24 7.25 -16.54
N ALA A 155 -10.35 7.94 -16.79
CA ALA A 155 -10.51 9.33 -16.36
C ALA A 155 -10.58 9.43 -14.84
N VAL A 156 -9.99 10.50 -14.29
CA VAL A 156 -10.04 10.78 -12.85
C VAL A 156 -11.50 10.97 -12.42
N GLY A 157 -11.90 10.26 -11.36
CA GLY A 157 -13.27 10.26 -10.83
C GLY A 157 -14.13 9.10 -11.31
N SER A 158 -13.68 8.30 -12.28
CA SER A 158 -14.31 7.04 -12.63
C SER A 158 -14.06 5.99 -11.56
N THR A 159 -15.02 5.10 -11.36
CA THR A 159 -14.95 4.07 -10.32
C THR A 159 -15.16 2.67 -10.89
N VAL A 160 -14.33 1.73 -10.42
CA VAL A 160 -14.46 0.29 -10.68
C VAL A 160 -15.03 -0.40 -9.45
N LEU A 161 -16.08 -1.20 -9.61
CA LEU A 161 -16.63 -2.08 -8.58
C LEU A 161 -16.10 -3.50 -8.79
N SER A 162 -15.18 -3.94 -7.95
CA SER A 162 -14.55 -5.26 -8.07
C SER A 162 -15.13 -6.27 -7.09
N TYR A 163 -15.39 -7.49 -7.59
CA TYR A 163 -15.81 -8.64 -6.78
C TYR A 163 -14.69 -9.66 -6.55
N ALA A 164 -13.43 -9.31 -6.83
CA ALA A 164 -12.29 -10.19 -6.56
C ALA A 164 -11.82 -10.11 -5.12
N GLN A 165 -11.24 -11.21 -4.64
CA GLN A 165 -10.64 -11.24 -3.31
C GLN A 165 -9.25 -10.61 -3.29
N PHE A 166 -8.48 -10.74 -4.37
CA PHE A 166 -7.15 -10.13 -4.49
C PHE A 166 -7.13 -9.14 -5.64
N ILE A 167 -6.77 -7.90 -5.32
CA ILE A 167 -6.81 -6.78 -6.26
C ILE A 167 -5.48 -6.04 -6.17
N ILE A 168 -4.88 -5.79 -7.32
CA ILE A 168 -3.76 -4.85 -7.47
C ILE A 168 -4.28 -3.69 -8.31
N VAL A 169 -4.10 -2.46 -7.82
CA VAL A 169 -4.53 -1.23 -8.49
C VAL A 169 -3.28 -0.47 -8.92
N LEU A 170 -3.17 -0.22 -10.23
CA LEU A 170 -2.02 0.47 -10.82
C LEU A 170 -2.50 1.77 -11.49
N GLY A 171 -1.92 2.90 -11.09
CA GLY A 171 -2.31 4.24 -11.51
C GLY A 171 -3.41 4.85 -10.65
N THR A 172 -3.71 6.12 -10.92
CA THR A 172 -4.77 6.87 -10.22
C THR A 172 -6.14 6.28 -10.52
N ALA A 173 -6.79 5.70 -9.51
CA ALA A 173 -8.06 5.02 -9.67
C ALA A 173 -8.98 5.22 -8.48
N SER A 174 -10.28 5.03 -8.69
CA SER A 174 -11.23 4.74 -7.62
C SER A 174 -11.71 3.30 -7.78
N VAL A 175 -11.57 2.50 -6.73
CA VAL A 175 -11.97 1.09 -6.72
C VAL A 175 -12.81 0.81 -5.48
N ASP A 176 -14.02 0.32 -5.68
CA ASP A 176 -14.90 -0.18 -4.62
C ASP A 176 -14.78 -1.70 -4.49
N MET A 177 -14.63 -2.18 -3.26
CA MET A 177 -14.56 -3.61 -2.97
C MET A 177 -15.96 -4.17 -2.64
N ALA A 178 -16.50 -5.00 -3.53
CA ALA A 178 -17.87 -5.48 -3.45
C ALA A 178 -18.06 -6.76 -2.60
N ILE A 179 -16.97 -7.42 -2.20
CA ILE A 179 -16.99 -8.66 -1.42
C ILE A 179 -16.30 -8.51 -0.07
N ASN A 180 -16.55 -9.49 0.81
CA ASN A 180 -15.91 -9.55 2.11
C ASN A 180 -14.48 -10.09 2.00
N ASN A 181 -13.61 -9.65 2.92
CA ASN A 181 -12.25 -10.15 3.09
C ASN A 181 -11.38 -9.94 1.84
N HIS A 182 -11.43 -8.74 1.27
CA HIS A 182 -10.54 -8.33 0.18
C HIS A 182 -9.09 -8.20 0.68
N PHE A 183 -8.15 -8.36 -0.24
CA PHE A 183 -6.74 -8.06 -0.07
C PHE A 183 -6.32 -7.19 -1.25
N VAL A 184 -6.12 -5.91 -0.98
CA VAL A 184 -5.87 -4.89 -2.00
C VAL A 184 -4.45 -4.34 -1.84
N ILE A 185 -3.79 -4.16 -2.97
CA ILE A 185 -2.47 -3.53 -3.09
C ILE A 185 -2.62 -2.36 -4.07
N GLY A 186 -2.30 -1.15 -3.66
CA GLY A 186 -2.10 -0.02 -4.56
C GLY A 186 -0.62 0.15 -4.94
N ASP A 187 -0.39 1.06 -5.85
CA ASP A 187 0.93 1.42 -6.38
C ASP A 187 1.39 2.78 -5.81
N ASP A 188 2.35 3.47 -6.42
CA ASP A 188 2.81 4.78 -5.93
C ASP A 188 1.87 5.97 -6.34
N ALA A 189 0.75 5.71 -7.02
CA ALA A 189 -0.22 6.73 -7.42
C ALA A 189 -1.26 7.01 -6.33
N SER A 190 -1.91 8.17 -6.37
CA SER A 190 -3.03 8.44 -5.45
C SER A 190 -4.28 7.68 -5.88
N GLN A 191 -4.82 6.81 -5.03
CA GLN A 191 -6.05 6.06 -5.29
C GLN A 191 -7.12 6.26 -4.21
N VAL A 192 -8.36 5.92 -4.57
CA VAL A 192 -9.50 5.93 -3.67
C VAL A 192 -10.05 4.52 -3.54
N PHE A 193 -9.96 3.96 -2.34
CA PHE A 193 -10.45 2.63 -2.02
C PHE A 193 -11.79 2.76 -1.28
N GLY A 194 -12.88 2.37 -1.92
CA GLY A 194 -14.22 2.47 -1.36
C GLY A 194 -14.81 1.14 -0.90
N ASP A 195 -15.86 1.24 -0.08
CA ASP A 195 -16.60 0.11 0.48
C ASP A 195 -15.73 -0.93 1.22
N ALA A 196 -14.74 -0.47 1.98
CA ALA A 196 -13.97 -1.32 2.90
C ALA A 196 -14.81 -1.91 4.06
N SER A 197 -16.11 -1.58 4.10
CA SER A 197 -17.06 -1.96 5.13
C SER A 197 -17.32 -3.48 5.21
N ARG A 198 -16.72 -4.28 4.33
CA ARG A 198 -16.92 -5.73 4.26
C ARG A 198 -15.80 -6.55 4.90
N GLY A 199 -14.85 -5.89 5.60
CA GLY A 199 -13.64 -6.52 6.15
C GLY A 199 -12.60 -6.80 5.06
N GLY A 200 -11.33 -6.89 5.45
CA GLY A 200 -10.23 -7.09 4.50
C GLY A 200 -9.01 -6.25 4.85
N THR A 201 -8.02 -6.28 3.97
CA THR A 201 -6.78 -5.53 4.09
C THR A 201 -6.53 -4.71 2.84
N VAL A 202 -6.19 -3.44 3.03
CA VAL A 202 -5.74 -2.54 1.96
C VAL A 202 -4.35 -2.05 2.33
N TYR A 203 -3.38 -2.34 1.45
CA TYR A 203 -2.05 -1.74 1.45
C TYR A 203 -2.04 -0.73 0.30
N ALA A 204 -2.14 0.56 0.62
CA ALA A 204 -2.40 1.60 -0.37
C ALA A 204 -1.14 1.94 -1.19
N GLY A 205 0.02 2.03 -0.54
CA GLY A 205 1.31 2.08 -1.23
C GLY A 205 1.95 3.43 -1.06
N GLY A 206 2.27 4.08 -2.17
CA GLY A 206 2.69 5.47 -2.18
C GLY A 206 1.56 6.33 -2.73
N GLY A 207 1.61 7.64 -2.49
CA GLY A 207 0.58 8.55 -2.99
C GLY A 207 -0.30 9.07 -1.86
N ASN A 208 -1.26 9.93 -2.19
CA ASN A 208 -2.20 10.44 -1.20
C ASN A 208 -3.51 9.68 -1.35
N ASP A 209 -3.67 8.63 -0.55
CA ASP A 209 -4.75 7.68 -0.73
C ASP A 209 -5.93 7.99 0.16
N THR A 210 -7.11 7.55 -0.25
CA THR A 210 -8.33 7.70 0.54
C THR A 210 -9.03 6.36 0.68
N LEU A 211 -9.20 5.89 1.91
CA LEU A 211 -10.11 4.80 2.22
C LEU A 211 -11.48 5.37 2.59
N ILE A 212 -12.52 5.00 1.87
CA ILE A 212 -13.91 5.35 2.18
C ILE A 212 -14.62 4.13 2.75
N SER A 213 -15.07 4.22 4.00
CA SER A 213 -15.76 3.14 4.71
C SER A 213 -17.15 3.59 5.17
N GLY A 214 -18.19 3.04 4.53
CA GLY A 214 -19.57 3.23 4.97
C GLY A 214 -19.87 2.40 6.22
N LEU A 215 -20.21 3.03 7.34
CA LEU A 215 -20.38 2.38 8.65
C LEU A 215 -21.62 1.48 8.84
N GLY A 216 -22.15 0.90 7.76
CA GLY A 216 -23.21 -0.10 7.86
C GLY A 216 -22.72 -1.50 8.26
N PHE A 217 -21.47 -1.87 7.97
CA PHE A 217 -21.12 -3.29 7.87
C PHE A 217 -19.73 -3.73 8.32
N ALA A 218 -18.82 -2.82 8.74
CA ALA A 218 -17.41 -3.17 9.02
C ALA A 218 -17.33 -4.46 9.83
N ARG A 219 -16.69 -5.51 9.31
CA ARG A 219 -16.47 -6.80 10.00
C ARG A 219 -15.17 -6.73 10.81
N ILE A 220 -15.05 -7.64 11.77
CA ILE A 220 -13.87 -7.81 12.63
C ILE A 220 -12.64 -8.00 11.71
N ASP A 221 -11.55 -7.26 11.96
CA ASP A 221 -10.25 -7.34 11.26
C ASP A 221 -10.07 -6.57 9.95
N THR A 222 -10.58 -5.33 9.86
CA THR A 222 -10.20 -4.43 8.74
C THR A 222 -8.85 -3.76 9.03
N LEU A 223 -7.91 -3.87 8.09
CA LEU A 223 -6.62 -3.17 8.11
C LEU A 223 -6.53 -2.21 6.93
N PHE A 224 -6.22 -0.95 7.21
CA PHE A 224 -5.79 0.03 6.21
C PHE A 224 -4.37 0.49 6.52
N HIS A 225 -3.48 0.28 5.56
CA HIS A 225 -2.11 0.76 5.60
C HIS A 225 -1.93 1.79 4.49
N GLY A 226 -1.94 3.08 4.84
CA GLY A 226 -1.79 4.17 3.87
C GLY A 226 -0.42 4.14 3.18
N GLY A 227 0.62 3.80 3.94
CA GLY A 227 1.96 3.75 3.38
C GLY A 227 2.54 5.15 3.31
N LYS A 228 3.14 5.53 2.18
CA LYS A 228 3.80 6.84 2.02
C LYS A 228 2.88 7.83 1.34
N GLY A 229 2.84 9.02 1.89
CA GLY A 229 2.07 10.14 1.38
C GLY A 229 1.07 10.58 2.42
N TYR A 230 0.11 11.40 2.01
CA TYR A 230 -0.89 11.93 2.92
C TYR A 230 -2.18 11.15 2.77
N ASP A 231 -2.42 10.25 3.71
CA ASP A 231 -3.49 9.27 3.62
C ASP A 231 -4.68 9.63 4.50
N VAL A 232 -5.87 9.33 3.98
CA VAL A 232 -7.14 9.72 4.59
C VAL A 232 -8.04 8.51 4.78
N LEU A 233 -8.58 8.34 5.99
CA LEU A 233 -9.77 7.54 6.21
C LEU A 233 -11.01 8.45 6.22
N ASP A 234 -11.96 8.21 5.34
CA ASP A 234 -13.32 8.77 5.42
C ASP A 234 -14.28 7.70 5.95
N VAL A 235 -14.75 7.90 7.18
CA VAL A 235 -15.56 6.91 7.90
C VAL A 235 -16.88 7.49 8.40
N GLY A 236 -17.06 8.80 8.41
CA GLY A 236 -18.30 9.44 8.85
C GLY A 236 -18.55 9.43 10.37
N SER A 237 -18.30 8.36 11.12
CA SER A 237 -18.38 8.37 12.59
C SER A 237 -17.48 7.33 13.25
N GLY A 238 -17.27 7.39 14.56
CA GLY A 238 -16.52 6.35 15.27
C GLY A 238 -15.74 6.88 16.46
N ARG A 239 -15.38 5.97 17.36
CA ARG A 239 -14.45 6.23 18.45
C ARG A 239 -13.04 6.00 17.95
N ILE A 240 -12.15 6.96 18.17
CA ILE A 240 -10.75 6.91 17.74
C ILE A 240 -9.87 6.69 18.96
N GLU A 241 -8.99 5.71 18.88
CA GLU A 241 -7.96 5.41 19.87
C GLU A 241 -6.59 5.43 19.18
N GLN A 242 -5.75 6.39 19.56
CA GLN A 242 -4.43 6.57 18.96
C GLN A 242 -3.37 5.81 19.78
N HIS A 243 -2.54 5.03 19.07
CA HIS A 243 -1.34 4.41 19.59
C HIS A 243 -0.11 4.98 18.86
N ALA A 244 1.09 4.58 19.26
CA ALA A 244 2.32 5.17 18.72
C ALA A 244 2.45 5.00 17.19
N GLY A 245 2.20 3.79 16.68
CA GLY A 245 2.37 3.47 15.25
C GLY A 245 1.08 3.11 14.51
N TYR A 246 -0.07 3.15 15.17
CA TYR A 246 -1.35 2.82 14.57
C TYR A 246 -2.50 3.52 15.28
N VAL A 247 -3.65 3.61 14.61
CA VAL A 247 -4.88 4.14 15.16
C VAL A 247 -5.96 3.07 15.05
N LEU A 248 -6.77 2.94 16.09
CA LEU A 248 -7.96 2.10 16.07
C LEU A 248 -9.19 2.99 15.90
N VAL A 249 -10.03 2.65 14.93
CA VAL A 249 -11.32 3.30 14.71
C VAL A 249 -12.43 2.30 14.97
N THR A 250 -13.18 2.52 16.04
CA THR A 250 -14.28 1.64 16.46
C THR A 250 -15.64 2.24 16.10
N GLY A 251 -16.40 1.57 15.24
CA GLY A 251 -17.77 1.96 14.88
C GLY A 251 -18.83 1.54 15.92
N GLY A 252 -20.10 1.89 15.65
CA GLY A 252 -21.23 1.68 16.59
C GLY A 252 -21.47 0.25 17.07
N HIS A 253 -21.03 -0.76 16.31
CA HIS A 253 -21.15 -2.18 16.67
C HIS A 253 -19.90 -2.74 17.39
N GLN A 254 -19.03 -1.88 17.94
CA GLN A 254 -17.71 -2.23 18.51
C GLN A 254 -16.76 -2.91 17.53
N ILE A 255 -16.92 -2.64 16.24
CA ILE A 255 -16.07 -3.20 15.20
C ILE A 255 -14.94 -2.22 14.94
N THR A 256 -13.71 -2.73 15.00
CA THR A 256 -12.51 -1.92 15.00
C THR A 256 -11.72 -2.11 13.72
N MET A 257 -11.43 -0.99 13.04
CA MET A 257 -10.47 -0.93 11.96
C MET A 257 -9.11 -0.51 12.53
N LYS A 258 -8.04 -1.15 12.08
CA LYS A 258 -6.66 -0.74 12.38
C LYS A 258 -6.13 0.08 11.22
N LEU A 259 -5.67 1.28 11.52
CA LEU A 259 -5.06 2.20 10.57
C LEU A 259 -3.58 2.31 10.87
N ILE A 260 -2.75 2.24 9.84
CA ILE A 260 -1.30 2.40 9.92
C ILE A 260 -0.91 3.42 8.86
N ASN A 261 -0.06 4.37 9.25
CA ASN A 261 0.36 5.48 8.37
C ASN A 261 -0.84 6.17 7.72
N VAL A 262 -1.70 6.74 8.54
CA VAL A 262 -2.85 7.54 8.11
C VAL A 262 -2.78 8.87 8.83
N GLU A 263 -2.77 9.96 8.08
CA GLU A 263 -2.58 11.31 8.59
C GLU A 263 -3.91 11.97 8.97
N GLN A 264 -5.01 11.55 8.35
CA GLN A 264 -6.30 12.20 8.54
C GLN A 264 -7.47 11.21 8.66
N ILE A 265 -8.38 11.49 9.58
CA ILE A 265 -9.66 10.80 9.69
C ILE A 265 -10.79 11.82 9.51
N LYS A 266 -11.62 11.62 8.49
CA LYS A 266 -12.82 12.41 8.22
C LYS A 266 -14.04 11.73 8.84
N LEU A 267 -14.70 12.48 9.71
CA LEU A 267 -16.01 12.18 10.28
C LEU A 267 -17.04 13.14 9.66
N ILE A 268 -18.32 12.87 9.89
CA ILE A 268 -19.44 13.62 9.30
C ILE A 268 -19.48 15.07 9.80
N ASP A 269 -18.96 15.30 11.01
CA ASP A 269 -19.00 16.54 11.76
C ASP A 269 -17.62 17.16 12.01
N GLN A 270 -16.53 16.41 11.81
CA GLN A 270 -15.18 16.88 12.10
C GLN A 270 -14.10 16.17 11.28
N ILE A 271 -12.95 16.83 11.16
CA ILE A 271 -11.73 16.26 10.62
C ILE A 271 -10.73 16.14 11.77
N ILE A 272 -10.12 14.97 11.90
CA ILE A 272 -9.13 14.65 12.92
C ILE A 272 -7.78 14.44 12.23
N GLU A 273 -6.84 15.33 12.52
CA GLU A 273 -5.43 15.16 12.13
C GLU A 273 -4.74 14.21 13.12
N ILE A 274 -4.13 13.17 12.60
CA ILE A 274 -3.27 12.26 13.35
C ILE A 274 -1.86 12.81 13.29
N THR A 275 -1.37 13.33 14.41
CA THR A 275 -0.07 14.00 14.47
C THR A 275 0.95 13.20 15.26
N ALA A 276 2.05 12.86 14.60
CA ALA A 276 3.23 12.32 15.27
C ALA A 276 3.98 13.36 16.13
N THR A 277 4.44 12.93 17.30
CA THR A 277 5.32 13.74 18.15
C THR A 277 6.74 13.84 17.57
N THR A 278 7.53 14.83 18.03
CA THR A 278 8.95 14.96 17.65
C THR A 278 9.76 13.71 18.01
N ALA A 279 9.45 13.06 19.15
CA ALA A 279 10.12 11.84 19.57
C ALA A 279 9.82 10.66 18.63
N GLN A 280 8.57 10.53 18.19
CA GLN A 280 8.15 9.51 17.21
C GLN A 280 8.84 9.69 15.85
N LYS A 281 8.93 10.93 15.35
CA LYS A 281 9.71 11.25 14.15
C LYS A 281 11.19 10.91 14.30
N ALA A 282 11.78 11.18 15.46
CA ALA A 282 13.14 10.78 15.77
C ALA A 282 13.31 9.25 15.75
N ILE A 283 12.42 8.50 16.40
CA ILE A 283 12.45 7.03 16.42
C ILE A 283 12.37 6.46 15.00
N ALA A 284 11.42 6.92 14.17
CA ALA A 284 11.30 6.48 12.78
C ALA A 284 12.58 6.76 11.99
N THR A 285 13.20 7.93 12.20
CA THR A 285 14.47 8.31 11.58
C THR A 285 15.62 7.41 12.03
N LEU A 286 15.68 7.05 13.31
CA LEU A 286 16.71 6.15 13.85
C LEU A 286 16.59 4.73 13.27
N TYR A 287 15.38 4.20 13.10
CA TYR A 287 15.16 2.94 12.38
C TYR A 287 15.76 3.00 10.97
N GLN A 288 15.44 4.07 10.22
CA GLN A 288 15.92 4.22 8.85
C GLN A 288 17.44 4.38 8.78
N ASN A 289 18.03 5.21 9.64
CA ASN A 289 19.45 5.53 9.57
C ASN A 289 20.35 4.42 10.14
N ILE A 290 19.92 3.75 11.22
CA ILE A 290 20.73 2.72 11.90
C ILE A 290 20.49 1.34 11.30
N LEU A 291 19.23 0.98 11.03
CA LEU A 291 18.84 -0.36 10.62
C LEU A 291 18.55 -0.46 9.12
N GLY A 292 18.51 0.67 8.40
CA GLY A 292 18.28 0.68 6.95
C GLY A 292 16.85 0.31 6.55
N ARG A 293 15.90 0.30 7.49
CA ARG A 293 14.51 -0.10 7.30
C ARG A 293 13.55 0.81 8.05
N GLN A 294 12.28 0.80 7.68
CA GLN A 294 11.21 1.39 8.48
C GLN A 294 10.92 0.53 9.73
N ALA A 295 10.32 1.14 10.73
CA ALA A 295 9.94 0.46 11.96
C ALA A 295 8.82 -0.55 11.70
N ASP A 296 8.82 -1.66 12.42
CA ASP A 296 7.63 -2.48 12.64
C ASP A 296 6.81 -1.88 13.80
N LEU A 297 5.51 -2.22 13.88
CA LEU A 297 4.59 -1.61 14.85
C LEU A 297 4.99 -1.87 16.31
N ASP A 298 5.44 -3.08 16.61
CA ASP A 298 5.75 -3.50 17.98
C ASP A 298 7.03 -2.84 18.46
N GLY A 299 8.08 -2.84 17.62
CA GLY A 299 9.32 -2.14 17.87
C GLY A 299 9.12 -0.63 18.01
N PHE A 300 8.35 -0.01 17.13
CA PHE A 300 8.02 1.42 17.23
C PHE A 300 7.31 1.74 18.55
N GLY A 301 6.29 0.94 18.90
CA GLY A 301 5.56 1.09 20.16
C GLY A 301 6.43 0.88 21.39
N TYR A 302 7.37 -0.07 21.35
CA TYR A 302 8.34 -0.29 22.41
C TYR A 302 9.20 0.96 22.66
N TRP A 303 9.82 1.51 21.61
CA TRP A 303 10.69 2.68 21.76
C TRP A 303 9.93 3.94 22.18
N ASP A 304 8.72 4.14 21.66
CA ASP A 304 7.84 5.24 22.08
C ASP A 304 7.52 5.15 23.58
N ASN A 305 7.22 3.95 24.09
CA ASN A 305 6.99 3.72 25.52
C ASN A 305 8.24 3.94 26.36
N GLN A 306 9.42 3.51 25.90
CA GLN A 306 10.69 3.77 26.60
C GLN A 306 10.97 5.26 26.73
N VAL A 307 10.77 6.03 25.65
CA VAL A 307 10.96 7.49 25.68
C VAL A 307 9.94 8.16 26.59
N LYS A 308 8.67 7.73 26.57
CA LYS A 308 7.64 8.20 27.52
C LYS A 308 7.97 7.88 28.98
N ALA A 309 8.67 6.78 29.23
CA ALA A 309 9.17 6.41 30.56
C ALA A 309 10.43 7.17 30.98
N GLY A 310 10.95 8.08 30.14
CA GLY A 310 12.08 8.95 30.46
C GLY A 310 13.42 8.52 29.85
N GLN A 311 13.45 7.48 29.02
CA GLN A 311 14.67 7.11 28.30
C GLN A 311 15.04 8.17 27.25
N SER A 312 16.32 8.52 27.18
CA SER A 312 16.84 9.48 26.20
C SER A 312 16.80 8.89 24.78
N LEU A 313 16.60 9.74 23.76
CA LEU A 313 16.70 9.31 22.36
C LEU A 313 18.13 8.88 22.00
N GLY A 314 19.14 9.46 22.66
CA GLY A 314 20.53 9.00 22.58
C GLY A 314 20.68 7.56 23.04
N GLN A 315 20.07 7.18 24.16
CA GLN A 315 20.08 5.80 24.63
C GLN A 315 19.34 4.86 23.69
N VAL A 316 18.22 5.30 23.10
CA VAL A 316 17.52 4.54 22.04
C VAL A 316 18.48 4.27 20.87
N ALA A 317 19.14 5.29 20.34
CA ALA A 317 20.07 5.16 19.23
C ALA A 317 21.26 4.23 19.56
N ILE A 318 21.85 4.37 20.74
CA ILE A 318 22.91 3.47 21.23
C ILE A 318 22.42 2.03 21.33
N THR A 319 21.21 1.81 21.82
CA THR A 319 20.66 0.46 21.99
C THR A 319 20.33 -0.19 20.66
N MET A 320 19.76 0.57 19.70
CA MET A 320 19.55 0.10 18.33
C MET A 320 20.88 -0.27 17.65
N THR A 321 21.92 0.57 17.79
CA THR A 321 23.26 0.34 17.20
C THR A 321 23.99 -0.87 17.83
N ARG A 322 23.59 -1.29 19.03
CA ARG A 322 24.09 -2.50 19.72
C ARG A 322 23.16 -3.70 19.57
N SER A 323 22.10 -3.59 18.77
CA SER A 323 21.12 -4.65 18.65
C SER A 323 21.58 -5.74 17.68
N THR A 324 21.03 -6.94 17.83
CA THR A 324 21.24 -8.04 16.87
C THR A 324 20.79 -7.64 15.45
N GLU A 325 19.80 -6.78 15.33
CA GLU A 325 19.33 -6.27 14.03
C GLU A 325 20.39 -5.42 13.32
N SER A 326 21.20 -4.69 14.08
CA SER A 326 22.37 -3.97 13.55
C SER A 326 23.60 -4.88 13.32
N GLY A 327 23.47 -6.19 13.58
CA GLY A 327 24.55 -7.16 13.45
C GLY A 327 25.53 -7.21 14.63
N ASN A 328 25.27 -6.50 15.75
CA ASN A 328 26.10 -6.47 16.97
C ASN A 328 27.59 -6.12 16.75
N THR A 329 27.95 -5.49 15.63
CA THR A 329 29.35 -5.29 15.21
C THR A 329 29.72 -3.83 14.94
N LEU A 330 28.74 -2.92 15.00
CA LEU A 330 28.95 -1.51 14.66
C LEU A 330 29.78 -0.74 15.70
N PHE A 331 29.77 -1.17 16.96
CA PHE A 331 30.66 -0.62 18.00
C PHE A 331 31.73 -1.63 18.37
N ASN A 332 32.93 -1.12 18.63
CA ASN A 332 34.08 -1.93 19.07
C ASN A 332 34.61 -1.50 20.45
N GLY A 333 34.01 -0.48 21.07
CA GLY A 333 34.37 0.02 22.40
C GLY A 333 35.52 1.03 22.40
N GLN A 334 36.14 1.32 21.25
CA GLN A 334 37.13 2.39 21.12
C GLN A 334 36.40 3.70 20.83
N THR A 335 36.59 4.72 21.68
CA THR A 335 35.93 6.04 21.55
C THR A 335 35.99 6.61 20.13
N SER A 336 37.17 6.56 19.51
CA SER A 336 37.38 7.10 18.16
C SER A 336 36.56 6.35 17.09
N HIS A 337 36.46 5.02 17.18
CA HIS A 337 35.67 4.22 16.25
C HIS A 337 34.17 4.42 16.50
N ASP A 338 33.74 4.34 17.76
CA ASP A 338 32.32 4.43 18.09
C ASP A 338 31.76 5.82 17.76
N LEU A 339 32.57 6.89 17.85
CA LEU A 339 32.19 8.21 17.34
C LEU A 339 32.01 8.23 15.82
N ASP A 340 32.89 7.58 15.05
CA ASP A 340 32.70 7.46 13.59
C ASP A 340 31.39 6.74 13.27
N THR A 341 31.11 5.66 14.00
CA THR A 341 29.85 4.93 13.89
C THR A 341 28.67 5.87 14.17
N LEU A 342 28.67 6.65 15.26
CA LEU A 342 27.57 7.58 15.56
C LEU A 342 27.32 8.61 14.46
N TYR A 343 28.38 9.21 13.89
CA TYR A 343 28.23 10.13 12.75
C TYR A 343 27.58 9.43 11.56
N ASN A 344 28.01 8.21 11.26
CA ASN A 344 27.49 7.46 10.12
C ASN A 344 26.04 7.02 10.34
N VAL A 345 25.71 6.40 11.48
CA VAL A 345 24.42 5.72 11.66
C VAL A 345 23.33 6.62 12.23
N ILE A 346 23.66 7.71 12.91
CA ILE A 346 22.66 8.67 13.40
C ILE A 346 22.47 9.81 12.40
N LEU A 347 23.56 10.45 11.98
CA LEU A 347 23.51 11.63 11.10
C LEU A 347 23.54 11.28 9.60
N HIS A 348 23.76 10.02 9.25
CA HIS A 348 23.80 9.53 7.87
C HIS A 348 24.82 10.27 6.99
N ARG A 349 25.97 10.63 7.57
CA ARG A 349 27.05 11.34 6.86
C ARG A 349 28.44 10.95 7.33
N ALA A 350 29.45 11.40 6.59
CA ALA A 350 30.84 11.26 7.00
C ALA A 350 31.14 12.03 8.29
N THR A 351 32.02 11.46 9.11
CA THR A 351 32.52 12.09 10.32
C THR A 351 33.21 13.42 10.00
N ASP A 352 32.89 14.46 10.76
CA ASP A 352 33.68 15.69 10.77
C ASP A 352 34.92 15.49 11.66
N PRO A 353 36.17 15.60 11.13
CA PRO A 353 37.38 15.41 11.91
C PRO A 353 37.50 16.37 13.11
N VAL A 354 37.03 17.62 12.96
CA VAL A 354 37.11 18.62 14.04
C VAL A 354 36.12 18.29 15.15
N GLY A 355 34.86 18.05 14.80
CA GLY A 355 33.83 17.62 15.74
C GLY A 355 34.20 16.32 16.44
N LYS A 356 34.75 15.33 15.72
CA LYS A 356 35.24 14.08 16.31
C LYS A 356 36.34 14.33 17.34
N ALA A 357 37.36 15.12 17.02
CA ALA A 357 38.43 15.44 17.96
C ALA A 357 37.90 16.10 19.24
N TYR A 358 36.91 17.00 19.09
CA TYR A 358 36.23 17.61 20.23
C TYR A 358 35.51 16.58 21.10
N TRP A 359 34.65 15.73 20.51
CA TRP A 359 33.89 14.73 21.27
C TRP A 359 34.77 13.68 21.92
N SER A 360 35.82 13.21 21.24
CA SER A 360 36.81 12.31 21.83
C SER A 360 37.42 12.91 23.08
N ALA A 361 37.85 14.17 23.04
CA ALA A 361 38.41 14.84 24.20
C ALA A 361 37.40 14.98 25.36
N GLN A 362 36.12 15.26 25.07
CA GLN A 362 35.08 15.32 26.10
C GLN A 362 34.81 13.97 26.77
N ILE A 363 34.85 12.88 25.99
CA ILE A 363 34.66 11.51 26.51
C ILE A 363 35.90 11.08 27.32
N ASP A 364 37.10 11.30 26.80
CA ASP A 364 38.36 10.91 27.45
C ASP A 364 38.57 11.66 28.78
N GLN A 365 38.05 12.89 28.89
CA GLN A 365 38.05 13.68 30.13
C GLN A 365 36.89 13.35 31.08
N GLY A 366 35.97 12.46 30.68
CA GLY A 366 34.81 12.06 31.49
C GLY A 366 33.71 13.11 31.60
N HIS A 367 33.75 14.17 30.79
CA HIS A 367 32.72 15.23 30.78
C HIS A 367 31.45 14.83 30.04
N GLN A 368 31.55 13.87 29.12
CA GLN A 368 30.44 13.34 28.34
C GLN A 368 30.54 11.82 28.26
N THR A 369 29.40 11.14 28.23
CA THR A 369 29.31 9.73 27.82
C THR A 369 28.98 9.64 26.33
N LEU A 370 29.25 8.49 25.73
CA LEU A 370 28.85 8.23 24.33
C LEU A 370 27.33 8.39 24.13
N GLU A 371 26.52 8.03 25.13
CA GLU A 371 25.06 8.24 25.12
C GLU A 371 24.70 9.73 25.08
N GLN A 372 25.38 10.57 25.86
CA GLN A 372 25.13 12.01 25.86
C GLN A 372 25.53 12.66 24.52
N VAL A 373 26.60 12.18 23.89
CA VAL A 373 26.98 12.60 22.53
C VAL A 373 25.92 12.16 21.52
N ALA A 374 25.46 10.90 21.56
CA ALA A 374 24.39 10.41 20.71
C ALA A 374 23.10 11.22 20.90
N GLN A 375 22.72 11.54 22.14
CA GLN A 375 21.59 12.41 22.45
C GLN A 375 21.76 13.78 21.79
N GLY A 376 22.95 14.38 21.89
CA GLY A 376 23.28 15.64 21.23
C GLY A 376 23.12 15.58 19.71
N PHE A 377 23.50 14.46 19.07
CA PHE A 377 23.32 14.26 17.63
C PHE A 377 21.86 14.12 17.27
N VAL A 378 21.10 13.29 18.01
CA VAL A 378 19.69 13.05 17.71
C VAL A 378 18.90 14.35 17.81
N THR A 379 19.10 15.14 18.86
CA THR A 379 18.39 16.42 19.02
C THR A 379 19.08 17.63 18.39
N SER A 380 20.11 17.41 17.57
CA SER A 380 20.77 18.50 16.86
C SER A 380 19.81 19.13 15.84
N ASN A 381 19.98 20.44 15.56
CA ASN A 381 19.21 21.09 14.49
C ASN A 381 19.42 20.40 13.13
N GLU A 382 20.61 19.81 12.91
CA GLU A 382 20.93 19.03 11.72
C GLU A 382 19.98 17.85 11.58
N LEU A 383 19.88 16.98 12.60
CA LEU A 383 19.02 15.79 12.49
C LEU A 383 17.53 16.12 12.65
N VAL A 384 17.17 17.06 13.52
CA VAL A 384 15.77 17.49 13.68
C VAL A 384 15.20 18.03 12.36
N GLY A 385 16.01 18.75 11.58
CA GLY A 385 15.63 19.20 10.24
C GLY A 385 15.55 18.08 9.20
N ALA A 386 16.16 16.92 9.47
CA ALA A 386 16.19 15.74 8.60
C ALA A 386 15.32 14.58 9.10
N TYR A 387 14.55 14.76 10.19
CA TYR A 387 13.66 13.73 10.67
C TYR A 387 12.64 13.34 9.60
N LEU A 388 12.41 12.04 9.46
CA LEU A 388 11.33 11.50 8.66
C LEU A 388 10.00 12.09 9.14
N GLN A 389 9.32 12.75 8.22
CA GLN A 389 7.95 13.20 8.43
C GLN A 389 7.00 12.01 8.35
N GLN A 390 5.84 12.14 8.99
CA GLN A 390 4.86 11.06 9.13
C GLN A 390 4.42 10.50 7.77
N ASN A 391 4.16 11.39 6.81
CA ASN A 391 3.84 11.04 5.42
C ASN A 391 4.99 10.41 4.62
N GLN A 392 6.14 10.15 5.25
CA GLN A 392 7.26 9.42 4.65
C GLN A 392 7.43 8.03 5.27
N TRP A 393 6.64 7.70 6.30
CA TRP A 393 6.73 6.42 6.99
C TRP A 393 6.09 5.32 6.16
N ASP A 394 6.62 4.11 6.26
CA ASP A 394 6.06 2.92 5.61
C ASP A 394 6.26 1.71 6.52
N PHE A 395 5.49 1.66 7.62
CA PHE A 395 5.74 0.70 8.69
C PHE A 395 5.55 -0.75 8.24
N LEU A 396 6.38 -1.64 8.79
CA LEU A 396 6.33 -3.05 8.46
C LEU A 396 5.20 -3.75 9.23
N VAL A 397 4.42 -4.60 8.54
CA VAL A 397 3.26 -5.33 9.06
C VAL A 397 3.18 -6.77 8.59
#